data_AF-A0A534AXQ5-F1
#
_entry.id   AF-A0A534AXQ5-F1
#
_cell.length_a   1.000
_cell.length_b   1.000
_cell.length_c   1.000
_cell.angle_alpha   90.00
_cell.angle_beta   90.00
_cell.angle_gamma   90.00
#
_symmetry.space_group_name_H-M   'P 1'
#
loop_
_entity.id
_entity.type
_entity.pdbx_description
1 polymer ?
#
loop_
_entity_poly.entity_id
_entity_poly.type
_entity_poly.pdbx_seq_one_letter_code
_entity_poly.pdbx_strand_id
1 'polypeptide(L)'
;MPGNLARTHGRRRGLRPHGCALCAVALAAAALASVSFSAPRAEVSWRDPEGRIQYSYYTEDAPALRSLAETVALNESRDRLHGYYAGLVAWRLAQLAAQSPGAVRGASAAHLARRCVGELDATLAAATDFAEGLALRAACLATEADTAHAGHAARGARRDIGRALRLAARNPRVLLIDAMSEYQLAPERGGDQERALAITARRLARSTRASMRC
;
A
#
# COMPACT_ATOMS: atom_id res chain seq x y z
N MET A 1 -62.08 63.67 22.20
CA MET A 1 -62.75 63.38 23.49
C MET A 1 -64.12 62.84 23.17
N PRO A 2 -64.63 61.73 23.76
CA PRO A 2 -64.12 60.86 24.85
C PRO A 2 -63.70 59.47 24.31
N GLY A 3 -63.02 58.56 25.01
CA GLY A 3 -63.07 58.23 26.44
C GLY A 3 -64.00 57.01 26.62
N ASN A 4 -63.51 55.78 26.40
CA ASN A 4 -62.93 54.84 27.36
C ASN A 4 -63.96 53.98 28.12
N LEU A 5 -63.54 52.76 28.50
CA LEU A 5 -64.15 51.77 29.41
C LEU A 5 -65.03 50.69 28.74
N ALA A 6 -64.54 49.46 28.60
CA ALA A 6 -64.56 48.37 29.61
C ALA A 6 -65.95 47.70 29.66
N ARG A 7 -66.17 46.41 29.89
CA ARG A 7 -65.44 45.13 29.99
C ARG A 7 -66.56 44.14 30.43
N THR A 8 -66.34 42.83 30.27
CA THR A 8 -67.16 41.70 30.82
C THR A 8 -68.40 41.35 29.98
N HIS A 9 -68.76 40.10 29.67
CA HIS A 9 -68.36 38.77 30.14
C HIS A 9 -68.39 37.78 28.96
N GLY A 10 -67.34 36.97 28.79
CA GLY A 10 -67.30 35.85 27.83
C GLY A 10 -66.68 34.61 28.49
N ARG A 11 -67.41 33.50 28.43
CA ARG A 11 -67.21 32.20 29.09
C ARG A 11 -65.77 31.67 29.16
N ARG A 12 -65.40 31.18 30.35
CA ARG A 12 -64.31 30.21 30.59
C ARG A 12 -64.85 28.78 30.52
N ARG A 13 -64.03 27.86 29.99
CA ARG A 13 -63.88 26.39 30.27
C ARG A 13 -63.23 25.76 29.03
N GLY A 14 -62.22 24.91 29.06
CA GLY A 14 -61.39 24.29 30.11
C GLY A 14 -60.03 23.95 29.47
N LEU A 15 -58.94 24.16 30.18
CA LEU A 15 -58.22 23.15 30.99
C LEU A 15 -57.46 22.09 30.15
N ARG A 16 -56.14 22.27 30.22
CA ARG A 16 -55.05 21.38 29.82
C ARG A 16 -55.25 19.94 30.30
N PRO A 17 -54.74 18.94 29.56
CA PRO A 17 -54.20 17.74 30.16
C PRO A 17 -52.66 17.78 30.11
N HIS A 18 -52.06 17.84 31.30
CA HIS A 18 -50.76 17.26 31.55
C HIS A 18 -50.96 15.74 31.63
N GLY A 19 -50.28 14.98 30.78
CA GLY A 19 -50.30 13.52 30.88
C GLY A 19 -49.75 12.88 29.62
N CYS A 20 -48.81 11.95 29.82
CA CYS A 20 -48.32 11.00 28.82
C CYS A 20 -47.29 11.52 27.78
N ALA A 21 -46.31 12.28 28.25
CA ALA A 21 -45.02 12.47 27.55
C ALA A 21 -44.08 11.22 27.61
N LEU A 22 -44.63 10.03 27.88
CA LEU A 22 -43.85 8.80 28.07
C LEU A 22 -44.20 7.67 27.08
N CYS A 23 -45.12 7.87 26.14
CA CYS A 23 -45.47 6.83 25.15
C CYS A 23 -45.11 7.18 23.69
N ALA A 24 -44.71 8.42 23.38
CA ALA A 24 -44.34 8.82 22.02
C ALA A 24 -42.82 8.74 21.72
N VAL A 25 -41.98 8.52 22.74
CA VAL A 25 -40.52 8.40 22.56
C VAL A 25 -40.08 6.97 22.22
N ALA A 26 -40.95 5.97 22.42
CA ALA A 26 -40.61 4.57 22.20
C ALA A 26 -40.65 4.13 20.71
N LEU A 27 -41.21 4.94 19.80
CA LEU A 27 -41.31 4.61 18.37
C LEU A 27 -40.41 5.46 17.45
N ALA A 28 -39.77 6.50 17.97
CA ALA A 28 -38.79 7.30 17.22
C ALA A 28 -37.33 6.84 17.42
N ALA A 29 -37.07 5.95 18.38
CA ALA A 29 -35.74 5.39 18.64
C ALA A 29 -35.41 4.14 17.80
N ALA A 30 -36.38 3.58 17.07
CA ALA A 30 -36.21 2.36 16.26
C ALA A 30 -35.88 2.64 14.77
N ALA A 31 -35.71 3.90 14.36
CA ALA A 31 -35.48 4.28 12.96
C ALA A 31 -34.07 4.85 12.66
N LEU A 32 -33.18 4.90 13.65
CA LEU A 32 -31.78 5.36 13.48
C LEU A 32 -30.74 4.24 13.66
N ALA A 33 -31.18 2.98 13.80
CA ALA A 33 -30.31 1.84 14.07
C ALA A 33 -30.00 0.97 12.84
N SER A 34 -30.05 1.54 11.62
CA SER A 34 -29.93 0.73 10.40
C SER A 34 -29.39 1.49 9.20
N VAL A 35 -28.25 2.18 9.34
CA VAL A 35 -27.23 2.18 8.29
C VAL A 35 -25.84 2.25 8.94
N SER A 36 -25.47 1.20 9.68
CA SER A 36 -24.05 0.88 9.75
C SER A 36 -23.65 0.54 8.32
N PHE A 37 -23.07 1.52 7.62
CA PHE A 37 -22.27 1.25 6.44
C PHE A 37 -21.05 0.47 6.96
N SER A 38 -21.26 -0.82 7.25
CA SER A 38 -20.17 -1.78 7.16
C SER A 38 -19.74 -1.67 5.71
N ALA A 39 -18.73 -0.83 5.46
CA ALA A 39 -17.91 -0.97 4.28
C ALA A 39 -17.67 -2.47 4.16
N PRO A 40 -18.00 -3.10 3.02
CA PRO A 40 -17.74 -4.52 2.86
C PRO A 40 -16.29 -4.69 3.28
N ARG A 41 -16.06 -5.46 4.36
CA ARG A 41 -14.72 -5.86 4.75
C ARG A 41 -14.25 -6.56 3.50
N ALA A 42 -13.43 -5.86 2.71
CA ALA A 42 -13.12 -6.29 1.37
C ALA A 42 -12.71 -7.75 1.53
N GLU A 43 -13.50 -8.68 1.00
CA GLU A 43 -12.97 -10.00 0.74
C GLU A 43 -11.76 -9.68 -0.12
N VAL A 44 -10.58 -9.75 0.50
CA VAL A 44 -9.34 -9.46 -0.17
C VAL A 44 -9.17 -10.63 -1.11
N SER A 45 -9.77 -10.47 -2.26
CA SER A 45 -9.62 -11.37 -3.36
C SER A 45 -8.15 -11.33 -3.72
N TRP A 46 -7.49 -12.47 -3.61
CA TRP A 46 -6.15 -12.73 -4.12
C TRP A 46 -6.05 -12.60 -5.65
N ARG A 47 -7.12 -12.15 -6.32
CA ARG A 47 -7.18 -12.00 -7.78
C ARG A 47 -6.16 -11.01 -8.33
N ASP A 48 -5.75 -9.99 -7.56
CA ASP A 48 -4.75 -9.03 -8.01
C ASP A 48 -3.98 -8.37 -6.82
N PRO A 49 -3.08 -9.10 -6.16
CA PRO A 49 -2.24 -8.56 -5.11
C PRO A 49 -1.29 -7.49 -5.63
N GLU A 50 -0.71 -7.69 -6.83
CA GLU A 50 0.29 -6.80 -7.39
C GLU A 50 -0.30 -5.43 -7.70
N GLY A 51 -1.41 -5.38 -8.47
CA GLY A 51 -2.04 -4.13 -8.85
C GLY A 51 -2.50 -3.32 -7.63
N ARG A 52 -2.99 -3.98 -6.57
CA ARG A 52 -3.35 -3.32 -5.32
C ARG A 52 -2.15 -2.75 -4.58
N ILE A 53 -1.04 -3.50 -4.51
CA ILE A 53 0.21 -3.00 -3.91
C ILE A 53 0.72 -1.78 -4.69
N GLN A 54 0.75 -1.86 -6.03
CA GLN A 54 1.22 -0.75 -6.86
C GLN A 54 0.29 0.47 -6.74
N TYR A 55 -1.04 0.26 -6.81
CA TYR A 55 -2.02 1.34 -6.66
C TYR A 55 -1.85 2.05 -5.33
N SER A 56 -1.87 1.32 -4.21
CA SER A 56 -1.73 1.93 -2.89
C SER A 56 -0.37 2.61 -2.70
N TYR A 57 0.69 2.12 -3.35
CA TYR A 57 1.98 2.80 -3.36
C TYR A 57 1.92 4.14 -4.12
N TYR A 58 1.42 4.13 -5.35
CA TYR A 58 1.36 5.34 -6.18
C TYR A 58 0.35 6.38 -5.67
N THR A 59 -0.66 5.98 -4.92
CA THR A 59 -1.57 6.90 -4.21
C THR A 59 -1.09 7.23 -2.80
N GLU A 60 0.12 6.80 -2.41
CA GLU A 60 0.73 7.03 -1.10
C GLU A 60 -0.16 6.58 0.10
N ASP A 61 -1.04 5.60 -0.13
CA ASP A 61 -1.95 5.06 0.89
C ASP A 61 -1.24 4.00 1.75
N ALA A 62 -0.40 4.48 2.67
CA ALA A 62 0.33 3.65 3.62
C ALA A 62 -0.60 2.78 4.51
N PRO A 63 -1.77 3.24 4.99
CA PRO A 63 -2.75 2.39 5.66
C PRO A 63 -3.22 1.20 4.80
N ALA A 64 -3.58 1.41 3.54
CA ALA A 64 -4.01 0.33 2.65
C ALA A 64 -2.86 -0.65 2.37
N LEU A 65 -1.63 -0.17 2.15
CA LEU A 65 -0.45 -1.04 2.00
C LEU A 65 -0.18 -1.90 3.24
N ARG A 66 -0.35 -1.35 4.45
CA ARG A 66 -0.19 -2.13 5.68
C ARG A 66 -1.28 -3.20 5.81
N SER A 67 -2.53 -2.87 5.50
CA SER A 67 -3.62 -3.86 5.49
C SER A 67 -3.39 -4.97 4.45
N LEU A 68 -2.82 -4.63 3.29
CA LEU A 68 -2.37 -5.61 2.31
C LEU A 68 -1.26 -6.51 2.86
N ALA A 69 -0.28 -5.95 3.58
CA ALA A 69 0.79 -6.73 4.20
C ALA A 69 0.28 -7.73 5.24
N GLU A 70 -0.70 -7.33 6.06
CA GLU A 70 -1.39 -8.24 6.99
C GLU A 70 -2.13 -9.34 6.23
N THR A 71 -2.81 -8.99 5.14
CA THR A 71 -3.57 -9.98 4.37
C THR A 71 -2.68 -10.98 3.64
N VAL A 72 -1.55 -10.52 3.09
CA VAL A 72 -0.56 -11.40 2.47
C VAL A 72 -0.02 -12.35 3.53
N ALA A 73 0.36 -11.86 4.72
CA ALA A 73 0.90 -12.68 5.81
C ALA A 73 -0.09 -13.75 6.33
N LEU A 74 -1.40 -13.52 6.25
CA LEU A 74 -2.42 -14.48 6.67
C LEU A 74 -2.69 -15.58 5.62
N ASN A 75 -2.17 -15.45 4.40
CA ASN A 75 -2.33 -16.48 3.38
C ASN A 75 -1.37 -17.65 3.65
N GLU A 76 -1.89 -18.87 3.75
CA GLU A 76 -1.07 -20.07 3.98
C GLU A 76 -0.36 -20.60 2.72
N SER A 77 -0.59 -19.99 1.55
CA SER A 77 0.09 -20.36 0.31
C SER A 77 1.61 -20.26 0.46
N ARG A 78 2.31 -21.36 0.13
CA ARG A 78 3.78 -21.44 0.10
C ARG A 78 4.36 -21.31 -1.30
N ASP A 79 3.58 -20.79 -2.26
CA ASP A 79 4.10 -20.52 -3.61
C ASP A 79 5.13 -19.38 -3.57
N ARG A 80 6.11 -19.41 -4.49
CA ARG A 80 7.12 -18.36 -4.63
C ARG A 80 6.52 -16.97 -4.82
N LEU A 81 5.33 -16.89 -5.42
CA LEU A 81 4.62 -15.62 -5.58
C LEU A 81 4.09 -15.06 -4.25
N HIS A 82 3.77 -15.91 -3.27
CA HIS A 82 3.41 -15.42 -1.94
C HIS A 82 4.56 -14.61 -1.34
N GLY A 83 5.75 -15.21 -1.26
CA GLY A 83 6.92 -14.55 -0.69
C GLY A 83 7.39 -13.34 -1.53
N TYR A 84 7.19 -13.40 -2.86
CA TYR A 84 7.35 -12.24 -3.72
C TYR A 84 6.46 -11.06 -3.31
N TYR A 85 5.16 -11.26 -3.13
CA TYR A 85 4.25 -10.17 -2.77
C TYR A 85 4.44 -9.69 -1.32
N ALA A 86 4.81 -10.59 -0.40
CA ALA A 86 5.22 -10.23 0.95
C ALA A 86 6.46 -9.31 0.94
N GLY A 87 7.46 -9.65 0.12
CA GLY A 87 8.61 -8.78 -0.11
C GLY A 87 8.23 -7.46 -0.79
N LEU A 88 7.34 -7.49 -1.78
CA LEU A 88 6.97 -6.32 -2.58
C LEU A 88 6.26 -5.27 -1.73
N VAL A 89 5.30 -5.68 -0.90
CA VAL A 89 4.58 -4.76 -0.03
C VAL A 89 5.52 -4.16 1.03
N ALA A 90 6.46 -4.94 1.58
CA ALA A 90 7.47 -4.46 2.51
C ALA A 90 8.40 -3.42 1.86
N TRP A 91 8.81 -3.65 0.60
CA TRP A 91 9.63 -2.70 -0.15
C TRP A 91 8.89 -1.41 -0.50
N ARG A 92 7.60 -1.47 -0.86
CA ARG A 92 6.79 -0.27 -1.10
C ARG A 92 6.60 0.55 0.17
N LEU A 93 6.36 -0.09 1.31
CA LEU A 93 6.35 0.58 2.61
C LEU A 93 7.71 1.22 2.94
N ALA A 94 8.82 0.54 2.63
CA ALA A 94 10.16 1.09 2.85
C ALA A 94 10.39 2.36 2.02
N GLN A 95 9.93 2.39 0.76
CA GLN A 95 10.00 3.58 -0.09
C GLN A 95 9.18 4.74 0.50
N LEU A 96 7.92 4.52 0.91
CA LEU A 96 7.11 5.57 1.52
C LEU A 96 7.75 6.11 2.80
N ALA A 97 8.29 5.22 3.65
CA ALA A 97 8.98 5.62 4.87
C ALA A 97 10.28 6.41 4.60
N ALA A 98 10.96 6.15 3.48
CA ALA A 98 12.16 6.88 3.08
C ALA A 98 11.84 8.25 2.46
N GLN A 99 10.73 8.35 1.72
CA GLN A 99 10.30 9.59 1.06
C GLN A 99 9.73 10.61 2.05
N SER A 100 8.96 10.15 3.03
CA SER A 100 8.31 11.01 4.02
C SER A 100 8.44 10.40 5.43
N PRO A 101 9.35 10.91 6.27
CA PRO A 101 9.48 10.47 7.65
C PRO A 101 8.15 10.61 8.40
N GLY A 102 7.59 9.49 8.84
CA GLY A 102 6.29 9.43 9.53
C GLY A 102 5.11 8.96 8.68
N ALA A 103 5.26 8.83 7.35
CA ALA A 103 4.21 8.28 6.49
C ALA A 103 3.86 6.82 6.84
N VAL A 104 4.85 6.05 7.30
CA VAL A 104 4.65 4.71 7.85
C VAL A 104 4.90 4.72 9.36
N ARG A 105 3.84 4.49 10.14
CA ARG A 105 3.94 4.47 11.60
C ARG A 105 4.70 3.24 12.11
N GLY A 106 5.66 3.47 13.01
CA GLY A 106 6.30 2.43 13.81
C GLY A 106 7.40 1.62 13.12
N ALA A 107 7.79 1.95 11.89
CA ALA A 107 8.85 1.25 11.17
C ALA A 107 9.69 2.21 10.34
N SER A 108 11.02 2.09 10.42
CA SER A 108 11.94 2.82 9.55
C SER A 108 12.03 2.15 8.17
N ALA A 109 12.44 2.92 7.16
CA ALA A 109 12.70 2.39 5.82
C ALA A 109 13.68 1.20 5.84
N ALA A 110 14.76 1.30 6.63
CA ALA A 110 15.74 0.22 6.77
C ALA A 110 15.15 -1.05 7.41
N HIS A 111 14.27 -0.91 8.41
CA HIS A 111 13.58 -2.06 9.00
C HIS A 111 12.68 -2.77 7.98
N LEU A 112 11.92 -2.01 7.19
CA LEU A 112 11.03 -2.54 6.16
C LEU A 112 11.81 -3.17 5.00
N ALA A 113 12.94 -2.60 4.62
CA ALA A 113 13.84 -3.17 3.63
C ALA A 113 14.43 -4.51 4.10
N ARG A 114 14.86 -4.63 5.37
CA ARG A 114 15.30 -5.91 5.96
C ARG A 114 14.20 -6.96 5.95
N ARG A 115 12.97 -6.58 6.29
CA ARG A 115 11.82 -7.48 6.20
C ARG A 115 11.67 -8.00 4.77
N CYS A 116 11.71 -7.11 3.76
CA CYS A 116 11.66 -7.54 2.36
C CYS A 116 12.75 -8.56 2.02
N VAL A 117 14.01 -8.33 2.44
CA VAL A 117 15.10 -9.29 2.21
C VAL A 117 14.78 -10.64 2.83
N GLY A 118 14.27 -10.67 4.08
CA GLY A 118 13.90 -11.91 4.77
C GLY A 118 12.82 -12.72 4.05
N GLU A 119 11.74 -12.07 3.59
CA GLU A 119 10.67 -12.76 2.81
C GLU A 119 11.23 -13.38 1.51
N LEU A 120 12.17 -12.68 0.87
CA LEU A 120 12.75 -13.12 -0.40
C LEU A 120 13.86 -14.15 -0.22
N ASP A 121 14.59 -14.14 0.89
CA ASP A 121 15.58 -15.19 1.19
C ASP A 121 14.90 -16.55 1.34
N ALA A 122 13.76 -16.62 2.06
CA ALA A 122 12.96 -17.83 2.15
C ALA A 122 12.45 -18.29 0.76
N THR A 123 11.96 -17.34 -0.04
CA THR A 123 11.49 -17.60 -1.41
C THR A 123 12.60 -18.14 -2.31
N LEU A 124 13.78 -17.52 -2.28
CA LEU A 124 14.90 -17.83 -3.14
C LEU A 124 15.68 -19.06 -2.69
N ALA A 125 15.54 -19.48 -1.42
CA ALA A 125 16.01 -20.78 -0.97
C ALA A 125 15.24 -21.92 -1.66
N ALA A 126 13.93 -21.76 -1.87
CA ALA A 126 13.08 -22.74 -2.56
C ALA A 126 13.11 -22.61 -4.10
N ALA A 127 13.23 -21.39 -4.63
CA ALA A 127 13.18 -21.09 -6.06
C ALA A 127 14.37 -20.21 -6.48
N THR A 128 15.56 -20.82 -6.53
CA THR A 128 16.82 -20.06 -6.73
C THR A 128 16.88 -19.29 -8.04
N ASP A 129 16.19 -19.71 -9.09
CA ASP A 129 16.15 -19.09 -10.43
C ASP A 129 14.98 -18.13 -10.63
N PHE A 130 14.28 -17.78 -9.55
CA PHE A 130 13.15 -16.85 -9.62
C PHE A 130 13.64 -15.40 -9.85
N ALA A 131 13.71 -15.01 -11.13
CA ALA A 131 14.29 -13.74 -11.56
C ALA A 131 13.65 -12.50 -10.91
N GLU A 132 12.33 -12.51 -10.72
CA GLU A 132 11.61 -11.38 -10.10
C GLU A 132 11.92 -11.26 -8.60
N GLY A 133 12.04 -12.39 -7.89
CA GLY A 133 12.50 -12.41 -6.51
C GLY A 133 13.94 -11.90 -6.36
N LEU A 134 14.84 -12.30 -7.27
CA LEU A 134 16.22 -11.78 -7.30
C LEU A 134 16.24 -10.27 -7.56
N ALA A 135 15.46 -9.78 -8.51
CA ALA A 135 15.38 -8.36 -8.82
C ALA A 135 14.86 -7.55 -7.62
N LEU A 136 13.80 -8.05 -6.96
CA LEU A 136 13.23 -7.39 -5.80
C LEU A 136 14.17 -7.43 -4.59
N ARG A 137 14.89 -8.54 -4.36
CA ARG A 137 15.85 -8.62 -3.26
C ARG A 137 17.00 -7.63 -3.47
N ALA A 138 17.44 -7.45 -4.72
CA ALA A 138 18.42 -6.42 -5.05
C ALA A 138 17.93 -5.01 -4.70
N ALA A 139 16.67 -4.69 -5.02
CA ALA A 139 16.05 -3.42 -4.68
C ALA A 139 16.02 -3.17 -3.16
N CYS A 140 15.68 -4.22 -2.39
CA CYS A 140 15.61 -4.15 -0.94
C CYS A 140 16.99 -3.98 -0.30
N LEU A 141 18.01 -4.70 -0.79
CA LEU A 141 19.40 -4.51 -0.35
C LEU A 141 19.92 -3.09 -0.63
N ALA A 142 19.55 -2.50 -1.77
CA ALA A 142 19.91 -1.12 -2.09
C ALA A 142 19.22 -0.10 -1.16
N THR A 143 17.98 -0.40 -0.75
CA THR A 143 17.19 0.44 0.18
C THR A 143 17.66 0.28 1.63
N GLU A 144 18.10 -0.92 2.01
CA GLU A 144 18.54 -1.25 3.37
C GLU A 144 19.79 -0.49 3.78
N ALA A 145 20.70 -0.19 2.84
CA ALA A 145 22.09 0.23 3.04
C ALA A 145 22.28 1.37 4.07
N ASP A 146 22.15 0.99 5.33
CA ASP A 146 22.50 1.72 6.53
C ASP A 146 23.97 1.42 6.83
N THR A 147 24.67 2.42 7.33
CA THR A 147 26.04 2.77 6.93
C THR A 147 27.16 1.80 7.36
N ALA A 148 26.87 0.76 8.15
CA ALA A 148 27.86 -0.25 8.57
C ALA A 148 28.08 -1.40 7.57
N HIS A 149 27.06 -1.80 6.80
CA HIS A 149 27.14 -2.95 5.89
C HIS A 149 26.86 -2.60 4.42
N ALA A 150 26.81 -1.30 4.11
CA ALA A 150 26.46 -0.79 2.78
C ALA A 150 27.27 -1.42 1.64
N GLY A 151 28.56 -1.69 1.85
CA GLY A 151 29.41 -2.34 0.85
C GLY A 151 29.01 -3.78 0.53
N HIS A 152 28.60 -4.57 1.53
CA HIS A 152 28.13 -5.95 1.32
C HIS A 152 26.75 -5.95 0.64
N ALA A 153 25.83 -5.12 1.13
CA ALA A 153 24.49 -4.97 0.56
C ALA A 153 24.55 -4.54 -0.91
N ALA A 154 25.39 -3.55 -1.26
CA ALA A 154 25.56 -3.09 -2.64
C ALA A 154 26.15 -4.17 -3.56
N ARG A 155 27.10 -4.99 -3.08
CA ARG A 155 27.60 -6.14 -3.86
C ARG A 155 26.52 -7.20 -4.05
N GLY A 156 25.75 -7.49 -3.01
CA GLY A 156 24.61 -8.41 -3.06
C GLY A 156 23.56 -7.96 -4.07
N ALA A 157 23.18 -6.68 -4.03
CA ALA A 157 22.24 -6.08 -4.96
C ALA A 157 22.70 -6.20 -6.41
N ARG A 158 23.95 -5.81 -6.71
CA ARG A 158 24.53 -5.93 -8.07
C ARG A 158 24.55 -7.38 -8.57
N ARG A 159 24.92 -8.32 -7.71
CA ARG A 159 24.95 -9.75 -8.05
C ARG A 159 23.55 -10.25 -8.40
N ASP A 160 22.57 -9.93 -7.56
CA ASP A 160 21.21 -10.44 -7.70
C ASP A 160 20.51 -9.85 -8.92
N ILE A 161 20.61 -8.53 -9.15
CA ILE A 161 20.01 -7.91 -10.34
C ILE A 161 20.70 -8.37 -11.63
N GLY A 162 22.02 -8.52 -11.60
CA GLY A 162 22.77 -9.07 -12.74
C GLY A 162 22.33 -10.49 -13.08
N ARG A 163 22.01 -11.32 -12.07
CA ARG A 163 21.47 -12.66 -12.28
C ARG A 163 20.04 -12.65 -12.77
N ALA A 164 19.17 -11.80 -12.20
CA ALA A 164 17.79 -11.63 -12.66
C ALA A 164 17.73 -11.25 -14.15
N LEU A 165 18.57 -10.30 -14.58
CA LEU A 165 18.65 -9.85 -15.97
C LEU A 165 19.19 -10.94 -16.91
N ARG A 166 20.07 -11.85 -16.44
CA ARG A 166 20.49 -13.01 -17.24
C ARG A 166 19.38 -14.05 -17.39
N LEU A 167 18.63 -14.30 -16.33
CA LEU A 167 17.54 -15.28 -16.33
C LEU A 167 16.32 -14.78 -17.12
N ALA A 168 16.02 -13.48 -17.05
CA ALA A 168 14.79 -12.93 -17.60
C ALA A 168 14.99 -11.50 -18.15
N ALA A 169 15.89 -11.34 -19.13
CA ALA A 169 16.29 -10.06 -19.72
C ALA A 169 15.14 -9.20 -20.29
N ARG A 170 14.00 -9.82 -20.60
CA ARG A 170 12.83 -9.19 -21.23
C ARG A 170 11.61 -9.13 -20.31
N ASN A 171 11.72 -9.63 -19.09
CA ASN A 171 10.62 -9.63 -18.14
C ASN A 171 10.36 -8.18 -17.68
N PRO A 172 9.15 -7.65 -17.90
CA PRO A 172 8.84 -6.25 -17.59
C PRO A 172 8.94 -5.94 -16.10
N ARG A 173 8.64 -6.91 -15.21
CA ARG A 173 8.76 -6.71 -13.76
C ARG A 173 10.22 -6.60 -13.32
N VAL A 174 11.09 -7.45 -13.86
CA VAL A 174 12.54 -7.35 -13.60
C VAL A 174 13.09 -6.00 -14.07
N LEU A 175 12.70 -5.57 -15.28
CA LEU A 175 13.13 -4.29 -15.84
C LEU A 175 12.60 -3.10 -15.04
N LEU A 176 11.33 -3.14 -14.62
CA LEU A 176 10.71 -2.09 -13.83
C LEU A 176 11.36 -1.96 -12.44
N ILE A 177 11.58 -3.08 -11.76
CA ILE A 177 12.20 -3.08 -10.43
C ILE A 177 13.63 -2.53 -10.50
N ASP A 178 14.42 -2.94 -11.50
CA ASP A 178 15.78 -2.39 -11.70
C ASP A 178 15.74 -0.87 -11.87
N ALA A 179 14.89 -0.41 -12.79
CA ALA A 179 14.72 1.00 -13.10
C ALA A 179 14.32 1.82 -11.87
N MET A 180 13.30 1.36 -11.14
CA MET A 180 12.80 2.04 -9.95
C MET A 180 13.83 2.08 -8.83
N SER A 181 14.54 0.97 -8.61
CA SER A 181 15.58 0.88 -7.59
C SER A 181 16.66 1.92 -7.81
N GLU A 182 17.10 2.11 -9.05
CA GLU A 182 18.12 3.10 -9.39
C GLU A 182 17.57 4.53 -9.40
N TYR A 183 16.34 4.73 -9.87
CA TYR A 183 15.70 6.04 -9.96
C TYR A 183 15.41 6.66 -8.58
N GLN A 184 15.03 5.83 -7.61
CA GLN A 184 14.61 6.29 -6.28
C GLN A 184 15.75 6.31 -5.26
N LEU A 185 16.89 5.72 -5.59
CA LEU A 185 18.05 5.72 -4.73
C LEU A 185 18.66 7.12 -4.67
N ALA A 186 19.15 7.52 -3.50
CA ALA A 186 19.84 8.79 -3.34
C ALA A 186 21.15 8.81 -4.17
N PRO A 187 21.55 9.95 -4.76
CA PRO A 187 22.78 10.04 -5.57
C PRO A 187 24.04 9.56 -4.85
N GLU A 188 24.14 9.81 -3.54
CA GLU A 188 25.26 9.40 -2.69
C GLU A 188 25.38 7.88 -2.57
N ARG A 189 24.29 7.17 -2.84
CA ARG A 189 24.22 5.71 -2.85
C ARG A 189 24.30 5.13 -4.28
N GLY A 190 24.56 5.97 -5.28
CA GLY A 190 24.72 5.59 -6.68
C GLY A 190 23.44 5.62 -7.49
N GLY A 191 22.38 6.23 -6.97
CA GLY A 191 21.16 6.52 -7.73
C GLY A 191 21.42 7.55 -8.82
N ASP A 192 20.84 7.32 -9.99
CA ASP A 192 21.01 8.17 -11.18
C ASP A 192 19.73 8.07 -12.01
N GLN A 193 18.89 9.08 -11.89
CA GLN A 193 17.57 9.10 -12.53
C GLN A 193 17.67 9.11 -14.06
N GLU A 194 18.61 9.88 -14.62
CA GLU A 194 18.78 10.00 -16.06
C GLU A 194 19.29 8.68 -16.65
N ARG A 195 20.30 8.07 -15.99
CA ARG A 195 20.83 6.76 -16.39
C ARG A 195 19.79 5.67 -16.27
N ALA A 196 19.03 5.63 -15.18
CA ALA A 196 17.95 4.66 -14.97
C ALA A 196 16.91 4.73 -16.11
N LEU A 197 16.45 5.93 -16.45
CA LEU A 197 15.50 6.16 -17.54
C LEU A 197 16.10 5.76 -18.90
N ALA A 198 17.33 6.19 -19.20
CA ALA A 198 17.99 5.92 -20.47
C ALA A 198 18.28 4.42 -20.69
N ILE A 199 18.72 3.69 -19.66
CA ILE A 199 18.94 2.24 -19.72
C ILE A 199 17.60 1.52 -19.92
N THR A 200 16.58 1.89 -19.15
CA THR A 200 15.27 1.23 -19.17
C THR A 200 14.56 1.43 -20.51
N ALA A 201 14.53 2.65 -21.04
CA ALA A 201 13.97 2.94 -22.36
C ALA A 201 14.64 2.09 -23.45
N ARG A 202 15.97 1.97 -23.42
CA ARG A 202 16.72 1.12 -24.36
C ARG A 202 16.36 -0.35 -24.23
N ARG A 203 16.22 -0.88 -23.01
CA ARG A 203 15.86 -2.29 -22.78
C ARG A 203 14.42 -2.59 -23.20
N LEU A 204 13.48 -1.72 -22.90
CA LEU A 204 12.09 -1.83 -23.36
C LEU A 204 11.99 -1.78 -24.89
N ALA A 205 12.71 -0.85 -25.54
CA ALA A 205 12.75 -0.74 -27.00
C ALA A 205 13.37 -1.97 -27.68
N ARG A 206 14.28 -2.69 -27.01
CA ARG A 206 14.83 -3.97 -27.51
C ARG A 206 13.84 -5.10 -27.30
N SER A 207 13.15 -5.14 -26.16
CA SER A 207 12.15 -6.16 -25.86
C SER A 207 10.96 -6.09 -26.82
N THR A 208 10.46 -4.90 -27.14
CA THR A 208 9.34 -4.70 -28.09
C THR A 208 9.71 -5.09 -29.52
N ARG A 209 10.88 -4.65 -30.01
CA ARG A 209 11.36 -5.01 -31.37
C ARG A 209 11.55 -6.51 -31.57
N ALA A 210 11.96 -7.24 -30.54
CA ALA A 210 12.10 -8.70 -30.63
C ALA A 210 10.73 -9.41 -30.63
N SER A 211 9.69 -8.85 -30.00
CA SER A 211 8.34 -9.43 -30.04
C SER A 211 7.62 -9.20 -31.37
N MET A 212 7.99 -8.15 -32.12
CA MET A 212 7.41 -7.87 -33.45
C MET A 212 8.05 -8.68 -34.60
N ARG A 213 9.10 -9.47 -34.31
CA ARG A 213 9.84 -10.28 -35.30
C ARG A 213 9.53 -11.78 -35.21
N CYS A 214 8.64 -12.17 -34.31
CA CYS A 214 8.11 -13.53 -34.18
C CYS A 214 6.65 -13.52 -34.64
#